data_AF-A0A959IKZ8-F1
#
_entry.id   AF-A0A959IKZ8-F1
#
_cell.length_a   1.000
_cell.length_b   1.000
_cell.length_c   1.000
_cell.angle_alpha   90.00
_cell.angle_beta   90.00
_cell.angle_gamma   90.00
#
_symmetry.space_group_name_H-M   'P 1'
#
loop_
_entity.id
_entity.type
_entity.pdbx_description
1 polymer ?
#
loop_
_entity_poly.entity_id
_entity_poly.type
_entity_poly.pdbx_seq_one_letter_code
_entity_poly.pdbx_strand_id
1 'polypeptide(L)' 'MKELEVSDERIIRASDLLEQISAVDEMIDLHKQKGDEQDLMLLQYQDRRARFLKELKEVLAALNIKPTDLAA' A
#
# COMPACT_ATOMS: atom_id res chain seq x y z
N MET A 1 4.58 -24.28 14.81
CA MET A 1 4.61 -22.82 15.06
C MET A 1 3.30 -22.46 15.74
N LYS A 2 3.32 -21.68 16.83
CA LYS A 2 2.09 -21.09 17.35
C LYS A 2 1.65 -20.07 16.30
N GLU A 3 0.51 -20.30 15.64
CA GLU A 3 -0.15 -19.23 14.88
C GLU A 3 -0.40 -18.09 15.87
N LEU A 4 0.23 -16.94 15.61
CA LEU A 4 -0.16 -15.71 16.26
C LEU A 4 -1.55 -15.40 15.70
N GLU A 5 -2.60 -15.66 16.47
CA GLU A 5 -3.94 -15.15 16.16
C GLU A 5 -3.87 -13.62 16.24
N VAL A 6 -3.62 -12.99 15.09
CA VAL A 6 -3.79 -11.55 14.94
C VAL A 6 -5.30 -11.31 14.88
N SER A 7 -5.89 -10.95 16.01
CA SER A 7 -7.33 -10.65 16.11
C SER A 7 -7.64 -9.17 15.91
N ASP A 8 -6.63 -8.31 15.86
CA ASP A 8 -6.82 -6.88 15.62
C ASP A 8 -7.02 -6.62 14.12
N GLU A 9 -8.25 -6.28 13.75
CA GLU A 9 -8.64 -5.97 12.36
C GLU A 9 -7.76 -4.90 11.72
N ARG A 10 -7.20 -3.97 12.51
CA ARG A 10 -6.29 -2.93 12.00
C ARG A 10 -4.96 -3.52 11.57
N ILE A 11 -4.45 -4.53 12.29
CA ILE A 11 -3.19 -5.19 11.95
C ILE A 11 -3.38 -6.06 10.70
N ILE A 12 -4.51 -6.78 10.60
CA ILE A 12 -4.88 -7.51 9.39
C ILE A 12 -4.97 -6.54 8.22
N ARG A 13 -5.71 -5.45 8.38
CA ARG A 13 -5.92 -4.47 7.30
C ARG A 13 -4.62 -3.77 6.88
N ALA A 14 -3.75 -3.43 7.82
CA ALA A 14 -2.44 -2.87 7.51
C ALA A 14 -1.60 -3.85 6.69
N SER A 15 -1.60 -5.13 7.05
CA SER A 15 -0.89 -6.20 6.31
C SER A 15 -1.44 -6.31 4.89
N ASP A 16 -2.76 -6.40 4.74
CA ASP A 16 -3.42 -6.47 3.42
C ASP A 16 -3.08 -5.26 2.54
N LEU A 17 -3.05 -4.05 3.12
CA LEU A 17 -2.73 -2.82 2.38
C LEU A 17 -1.28 -2.79 1.93
N LEU A 18 -0.34 -3.28 2.75
CA LEU A 18 1.07 -3.39 2.38
C LEU A 18 1.27 -4.36 1.20
N GLU A 19 0.61 -5.52 1.23
CA GLU A 19 0.63 -6.48 0.11
C GLU A 19 0.04 -5.87 -1.17
N GLN A 20 -1.10 -5.18 -1.05
CA GLN A 20 -1.75 -4.52 -2.19
C GLN A 20 -0.91 -3.38 -2.78
N ILE A 21 -0.21 -2.60 -1.95
CA ILE A 21 0.72 -1.56 -2.43
C ILE A 21 1.86 -2.20 -3.20
N SER A 22 2.47 -3.28 -2.67
CA SER A 22 3.54 -4.01 -3.35
C SER A 22 3.10 -4.51 -4.72
N ALA A 23 1.93 -5.14 -4.81
CA ALA A 23 1.40 -5.66 -6.08
C ALA A 23 1.11 -4.54 -7.10
N VAL A 24 0.63 -3.38 -6.64
CA VAL A 24 0.40 -2.22 -7.53
C VAL A 24 1.73 -1.60 -7.98
N ASP A 25 2.75 -1.57 -7.12
CA ASP A 25 4.08 -1.09 -7.49
C ASP A 25 4.70 -1.95 -8.61
N GLU A 26 4.56 -3.27 -8.55
CA GLU A 26 4.97 -4.17 -9.63
C GLU A 26 4.25 -3.84 -10.96
N MET A 27 2.94 -3.58 -10.92
CA MET A 27 2.18 -3.20 -12.11
C MET A 27 2.63 -1.84 -12.67
N ILE A 28 2.88 -0.85 -11.82
CA ILE A 28 3.39 0.45 -12.22
C ILE A 28 4.73 0.29 -12.94
N ASP A 29 5.63 -0.53 -12.40
CA ASP A 29 6.96 -0.72 -12.98
C ASP A 29 6.91 -1.45 -14.33
N LEU A 30 6.04 -2.44 -14.48
CA LEU A 30 5.79 -3.11 -15.76
C LEU A 30 5.31 -2.13 -16.85
N HIS A 31 4.48 -1.15 -16.48
CA HIS A 31 3.97 -0.16 -17.41
C HIS A 31 5.00 0.94 -17.71
N LYS A 32 5.79 1.40 -16.73
CA LYS A 32 6.88 2.36 -16.95
C LYS A 32 7.95 1.83 -17.91
N GLN A 33 8.27 0.53 -17.85
CA GLN A 33 9.23 -0.10 -18.75
C GLN A 33 8.78 -0.13 -20.22
N LYS A 34 7.48 0.01 -20.49
CA LYS A 34 6.94 0.06 -21.86
C LYS A 34 7.17 1.41 -22.55
N GLY A 35 7.49 2.46 -21.80
CA GLY A 35 7.88 3.78 -22.34
C GLY A 35 6.73 4.62 -22.93
N ASP A 36 5.47 4.25 -22.68
CA ASP A 36 4.31 5.04 -23.12
C ASP A 36 3.84 5.95 -21.97
N GLU A 37 4.29 7.21 -21.99
CA GLU A 37 3.95 8.21 -20.96
C GLU A 37 2.45 8.56 -20.91
N GLN A 38 1.69 8.19 -21.94
CA GLN A 38 0.23 8.39 -22.00
C GLN A 38 -0.56 7.13 -21.64
N ASP A 39 0.09 6.13 -21.04
CA ASP A 39 -0.57 4.91 -20.64
C ASP A 39 -1.64 5.19 -19.56
N LEU A 40 -2.91 5.20 -20.00
CA LEU A 40 -4.07 5.39 -19.13
C LEU A 40 -4.11 4.35 -18.00
N MET A 41 -3.53 3.16 -18.20
CA MET A 41 -3.43 2.14 -17.15
C MET A 41 -2.41 2.54 -16.09
N LEU A 42 -1.28 3.13 -16.48
CA LEU A 42 -0.29 3.64 -15.53
C LEU A 42 -0.90 4.68 -14.58
N LEU A 43 -1.69 5.61 -15.12
CA LEU A 43 -2.42 6.60 -14.32
C LEU A 43 -3.40 5.94 -13.34
N GLN A 44 -4.13 4.90 -13.78
CA GLN A 44 -5.05 4.16 -12.91
C GLN A 44 -4.33 3.43 -11.77
N TYR A 45 -3.17 2.83 -12.03
CA TYR A 45 -2.39 2.17 -10.98
C TYR A 45 -1.82 3.18 -9.99
N GLN A 46 -1.32 4.32 -10.45
CA GLN A 46 -0.84 5.40 -9.57
C GLN A 46 -1.95 5.93 -8.66
N ASP A 47 -3.14 6.15 -9.19
CA ASP A 47 -4.31 6.58 -8.43
C ASP A 47 -4.76 5.49 -7.41
N ARG A 48 -4.76 4.22 -7.82
CA ARG A 48 -5.02 3.08 -6.92
C ARG A 48 -4.01 3.02 -5.77
N ARG A 49 -2.73 3.18 -6.08
CA ARG A 49 -1.65 3.22 -5.07
C ARG A 49 -1.86 4.36 -4.07
N ALA A 50 -2.21 5.55 -4.56
CA ALA A 50 -2.47 6.71 -3.71
C ALA A 50 -3.63 6.45 -2.73
N ARG A 51 -4.71 5.76 -3.18
CA ARG A 51 -5.81 5.35 -2.30
C ARG A 51 -5.35 4.39 -1.20
N PHE A 52 -4.58 3.36 -1.53
CA PHE A 52 -4.07 2.41 -0.54
C PHE A 52 -3.14 3.08 0.47
N LEU A 53 -2.26 3.99 0.03
CA LEU A 53 -1.39 4.75 0.93
C LEU A 53 -2.18 5.67 1.86
N LYS A 54 -3.25 6.30 1.35
CA LYS A 54 -4.13 7.13 2.17
C LYS A 54 -4.80 6.29 3.26
N GLU A 55 -5.34 5.13 2.90
CA GLU A 55 -5.98 4.23 3.86
C GLU A 55 -4.98 3.66 4.86
N LEU A 56 -3.79 3.26 4.41
CA LEU A 56 -2.72 2.76 5.29
C LEU A 56 -2.34 3.81 6.34
N LYS A 57 -2.25 5.09 5.93
CA LYS A 57 -1.98 6.19 6.86
C LYS A 57 -3.08 6.31 7.93
N GLU A 58 -4.34 6.13 7.57
CA GLU A 58 -5.47 6.17 8.51
C GLU A 58 -5.42 4.98 9.49
N VAL A 59 -5.13 3.77 9.00
CA VAL A 59 -4.98 2.56 9.82
C VAL A 59 -3.81 2.70 10.80
N LEU A 60 -2.65 3.18 10.33
CA LEU A 60 -1.48 3.41 11.19
C LEU A 60 -1.74 4.49 12.24
N ALA A 61 -2.42 5.58 11.87
CA ALA A 61 -2.82 6.61 12.83
C ALA A 61 -3.75 6.05 13.91
N ALA A 62 -4.67 5.14 13.56
CA ALA A 62 -5.53 4.45 14.53
C ALA A 62 -4.77 3.48 15.45
N LEU A 63 -3.55 3.09 15.08
CA LEU A 63 -2.59 2.36 15.92
C LEU A 63 -1.65 3.29 16.69
N ASN A 64 -1.90 4.61 16.69
CA ASN A 64 -1.05 5.66 17.25
C ASN A 64 0.36 5.76 16.64
N ILE A 65 0.53 5.28 15.40
CA ILE A 65 1.78 5.39 14.64
C ILE A 65 1.68 6.60 13.72
N LYS A 66 2.63 7.52 13.82
CA LYS A 66 2.74 8.71 12.97
C LYS A 66 3.79 8.49 11.89
N PRO A 67 3.68 9.16 10.72
CA PRO A 67 4.70 9.09 9.69
C PRO A 67 6.12 9.43 10.17
N THR A 68 6.24 10.33 11.16
CA THR A 68 7.53 10.69 11.78
C THR A 68 8.17 9.55 12.55
N ASP A 69 7.38 8.57 13.01
CA ASP A 69 7.89 7.41 13.75
C ASP A 69 8.52 6.36 12.81
N LEU A 70 8.28 6.49 11.49
CA LEU A 70 8.76 5.59 10.44
C LEU A 70 9.90 6.19 9.62
N ALA A 71 10.23 7.46 9.80
CA ALA A 71 11.35 8.11 9.14
C ALA A 71 12.66 7.59 9.75
N ALA A 72 13.55 7.06 8.90
CA ALA A 72 14.91 6.62 9.27
C ALA A 72 15.93 7.74 9.14
#